data_AF-A0AAI8AMW9-F1
#
_entry.id   AF-A0AAI8AMW9-F1
#
_cell.length_a   1.000
_cell.length_b   1.000
_cell.length_c   1.000
_cell.angle_alpha   90.00
_cell.angle_beta   90.00
_cell.angle_gamma   90.00
#
_symmetry.space_group_name_H-M   'P 1'
#
loop_
_entity.id
_entity.type
_entity.pdbx_description
1 polymer ?
#
loop_
_entity_poly.entity_id
_entity_poly.type
_entity_poly.pdbx_seq_one_letter_code
_entity_poly.pdbx_strand_id
1 'polypeptide(L)'
;MNTQSYTKTAIKNNFRIFLSDFTQVANDIIKKQKTNKVAAIILASAIATFGPLSRIINSKNQKTTTLLKSENIDSLIVDSNSNGNIRAMFSHDDFALEIKDFSQLNYLQLLEKTVGNKGFLKVVSQINEQNYGGQVNLQKGNLISDLAFYFNLSEQVASAVKLFLEIDANGKIIKAQSAIFQLLPIHNEEDINWLESLLKQNSLENLGLEKFENLLDVKILDKKLWQYKCSCSKQNTRNLLKLLSNEDVEKILQKQSKIELICQYCKKNYHFNKIDWKLENTEQTISCVESFTGGGFASKIVSTPGASKYFKGGLVAYTNEIKAKLNIDTSKGVVNKETALAMAKNGKKFFNSTFCVSFTGSAGPTAQEGTKVGQVFIAINNKVWELNYKGTRKQIIQKSINFALNKLKKMVNFTL
;
A
#
# COMPACT_ATOMS: atom_id res chain seq x y z
N MET A 1 -27.90 -11.71 -1.21
CA MET A 1 -27.79 -10.69 -2.27
C MET A 1 -26.37 -10.72 -2.80
N ASN A 2 -26.20 -10.76 -4.13
CA ASN A 2 -24.92 -10.93 -4.82
C ASN A 2 -23.92 -9.89 -4.29
N THR A 3 -22.92 -10.35 -3.53
CA THR A 3 -22.02 -9.47 -2.75
C THR A 3 -20.94 -8.81 -3.59
N GLN A 4 -20.85 -9.13 -4.88
CA GLN A 4 -19.71 -8.77 -5.72
C GLN A 4 -19.99 -7.54 -6.57
N SER A 5 -19.08 -6.56 -6.57
CA SER A 5 -19.17 -5.40 -7.44
C SER A 5 -19.03 -5.76 -8.93
N TYR A 6 -19.78 -5.08 -9.80
CA TYR A 6 -19.83 -5.37 -11.23
C TYR A 6 -20.15 -4.14 -12.09
N THR A 7 -19.87 -4.25 -13.40
CA THR A 7 -20.41 -3.37 -14.44
C THR A 7 -20.99 -4.24 -15.55
N LYS A 8 -22.27 -4.06 -15.86
CA LYS A 8 -22.93 -4.64 -17.04
C LYS A 8 -22.90 -3.65 -18.19
N THR A 9 -22.73 -4.12 -19.41
CA THR A 9 -22.86 -3.33 -20.64
C THR A 9 -24.11 -3.74 -21.39
N ALA A 10 -24.88 -2.77 -21.85
CA ALA A 10 -26.07 -2.96 -22.66
C ALA A 10 -26.14 -1.93 -23.78
N ILE A 11 -27.04 -2.14 -24.75
CA ILE A 11 -27.34 -1.17 -25.81
C ILE A 11 -28.87 -1.03 -25.92
N LYS A 12 -29.37 0.20 -26.03
CA LYS A 12 -30.78 0.52 -26.31
C LYS A 12 -30.89 1.93 -26.86
N ASN A 13 -31.77 2.14 -27.85
CA ASN A 13 -32.08 3.45 -28.44
C ASN A 13 -30.82 4.26 -28.78
N ASN A 14 -29.87 3.63 -29.48
CA ASN A 14 -28.58 4.23 -29.85
C ASN A 14 -27.71 4.72 -28.67
N PHE A 15 -27.95 4.24 -27.45
CA PHE A 15 -27.06 4.40 -26.32
C PHE A 15 -26.28 3.13 -26.03
N ARG A 16 -24.99 3.30 -25.76
CA ARG A 16 -24.20 2.33 -25.00
C ARG A 16 -24.40 2.64 -23.52
N ILE A 17 -24.89 1.65 -22.77
CA ILE A 17 -25.30 1.81 -21.37
C ILE A 17 -24.38 0.96 -20.49
N PHE A 18 -23.89 1.55 -19.40
CA PHE A 18 -23.10 0.88 -18.38
C PHE A 18 -23.80 0.96 -17.03
N LEU A 19 -24.21 -0.18 -16.51
CA LEU A 19 -24.90 -0.31 -15.22
C LEU A 19 -23.91 -0.90 -14.22
N SER A 20 -23.53 -0.13 -13.21
CA SER A 20 -22.44 -0.50 -12.30
C SER A 20 -22.89 -0.52 -10.85
N ASP A 21 -22.54 -1.58 -10.14
CA ASP A 21 -22.64 -1.68 -8.69
C ASP A 21 -21.24 -1.79 -8.08
N PHE A 22 -20.81 -0.74 -7.39
CA PHE A 22 -19.51 -0.67 -6.71
C PHE A 22 -19.64 -0.70 -5.18
N THR A 23 -20.81 -1.05 -4.65
CA THR A 23 -21.12 -0.96 -3.21
C THR A 23 -20.11 -1.69 -2.33
N GLN A 24 -19.77 -2.94 -2.65
CA GLN A 24 -18.82 -3.74 -1.88
C GLN A 24 -17.41 -3.13 -1.92
N VAL A 25 -16.91 -2.87 -3.13
CA VAL A 25 -15.59 -2.28 -3.34
C VAL A 25 -15.44 -0.92 -2.66
N ALA A 26 -16.48 -0.07 -2.75
CA ALA A 26 -16.48 1.24 -2.13
C ALA A 26 -16.34 1.12 -0.61
N ASN A 27 -17.13 0.25 0.02
CA ASN A 27 -17.03 -0.04 1.45
C ASN A 27 -15.66 -0.60 1.86
N ASP A 28 -15.07 -1.50 1.06
CA ASP A 28 -13.72 -2.04 1.30
C ASP A 28 -12.64 -0.95 1.27
N ILE A 29 -12.75 -0.02 0.32
CA ILE A 29 -11.82 1.11 0.20
C ILE A 29 -12.02 2.10 1.35
N ILE A 30 -13.26 2.49 1.67
CA ILE A 30 -13.60 3.40 2.77
C ILE A 30 -13.03 2.87 4.10
N LYS A 31 -13.22 1.59 4.39
CA LYS A 31 -12.68 0.93 5.58
C LYS A 31 -11.16 1.04 5.67
N LYS A 32 -10.46 0.95 4.54
CA LYS A 32 -8.99 1.07 4.49
C LYS A 32 -8.52 2.51 4.62
N GLN A 33 -9.23 3.44 3.99
CA GLN A 33 -8.90 4.86 4.02
C GLN A 33 -9.18 5.50 5.39
N LYS A 34 -10.04 4.89 6.22
CA LYS A 34 -10.42 5.39 7.55
C LYS A 34 -10.99 6.81 7.48
N THR A 35 -11.79 7.07 6.46
CA THR A 35 -12.40 8.38 6.22
C THR A 35 -13.48 8.69 7.25
N ASN A 36 -13.71 9.99 7.51
CA ASN A 36 -14.94 10.45 8.15
C ASN A 36 -16.17 10.20 7.23
N LYS A 37 -17.37 10.49 7.73
CA LYS A 37 -18.62 10.17 7.03
C LYS A 37 -18.81 10.96 5.73
N VAL A 38 -18.46 12.24 5.71
CA VAL A 38 -18.53 13.10 4.51
C VAL A 38 -17.56 12.59 3.45
N ALA A 39 -16.31 12.33 3.84
CA ALA A 39 -15.28 11.77 2.98
C ALA A 39 -15.66 10.37 2.45
N ALA A 40 -16.34 9.54 3.26
CA ALA A 40 -16.84 8.25 2.81
C ALA A 40 -17.90 8.39 1.71
N ILE A 41 -18.80 9.38 1.81
CA ILE A 41 -19.83 9.67 0.81
C ILE A 41 -19.20 10.15 -0.50
N ILE A 42 -18.25 11.08 -0.44
CA ILE A 42 -17.52 11.56 -1.62
C ILE A 42 -16.78 10.41 -2.28
N LEU A 43 -16.06 9.61 -1.49
CA LEU A 43 -15.27 8.50 -2.01
C LEU A 43 -16.16 7.40 -2.62
N ALA A 44 -17.29 7.06 -2.01
CA ALA A 44 -18.26 6.12 -2.59
C ALA A 44 -18.83 6.63 -3.92
N SER A 45 -19.20 7.91 -3.97
CA SER A 45 -19.74 8.56 -5.17
C SER A 45 -18.71 8.57 -6.29
N ALA A 46 -17.46 8.91 -5.97
CA ALA A 46 -16.34 8.89 -6.91
C ALA A 46 -16.03 7.49 -7.44
N ILE A 47 -16.05 6.47 -6.58
CA ILE A 47 -15.82 5.09 -6.98
C ILE A 47 -16.95 4.59 -7.90
N ALA A 48 -18.20 4.90 -7.59
CA ALA A 48 -19.34 4.52 -8.43
C ALA A 48 -19.32 5.24 -9.79
N THR A 49 -18.92 6.51 -9.82
CA THR A 49 -18.89 7.34 -11.04
C THR A 49 -17.66 7.05 -11.91
N PHE A 50 -16.47 6.98 -11.33
CA PHE A 50 -15.20 6.87 -12.06
C PHE A 50 -14.65 5.44 -12.13
N GLY A 51 -15.09 4.54 -11.25
CA GLY A 51 -14.70 3.13 -11.27
C GLY A 51 -14.82 2.43 -12.63
N PRO A 52 -15.93 2.58 -13.37
CA PRO A 52 -16.12 1.86 -14.63
C PRO A 52 -15.32 2.43 -15.80
N LEU A 53 -14.59 3.55 -15.64
CA LEU A 53 -13.97 4.26 -16.78
C LEU A 53 -12.95 3.43 -17.56
N SER A 54 -12.20 2.54 -16.91
CA SER A 54 -11.27 1.65 -17.62
C SER A 54 -11.98 0.65 -18.54
N ARG A 55 -13.28 0.39 -18.33
CA ARG A 55 -14.14 -0.41 -19.21
C ARG A 55 -14.80 0.43 -20.31
N ILE A 56 -15.03 1.72 -20.06
CA ILE A 56 -15.77 2.63 -20.94
C ILE A 56 -14.87 3.16 -22.06
N ILE A 57 -13.72 3.74 -21.70
CA ILE A 57 -12.90 4.58 -22.60
C ILE A 57 -12.27 3.77 -23.74
N ASN A 58 -11.68 2.60 -23.48
CA ASN A 58 -11.05 1.81 -24.56
C ASN A 58 -10.92 0.32 -24.19
N SER A 59 -11.16 -0.59 -25.15
CA SER A 59 -11.01 -2.04 -24.97
C SER A 59 -9.55 -2.51 -24.85
N LYS A 60 -8.60 -1.77 -25.42
CA LYS A 60 -7.14 -2.02 -25.30
C LYS A 60 -6.52 -1.38 -24.05
N ASN A 61 -7.33 -0.69 -23.25
CA ASN A 61 -6.86 0.02 -22.07
C ASN A 61 -6.33 -0.96 -21.01
N GLN A 62 -5.14 -0.68 -20.49
CA GLN A 62 -4.57 -1.45 -19.38
C GLN A 62 -4.99 -0.85 -18.04
N LYS A 63 -5.07 0.48 -17.91
CA LYS A 63 -5.36 1.17 -16.64
C LYS A 63 -5.93 2.56 -16.91
N THR A 64 -6.98 2.95 -16.19
CA THR A 64 -7.42 4.35 -16.08
C THR A 64 -7.15 4.88 -14.69
N THR A 65 -6.64 6.09 -14.63
CA THR A 65 -6.42 6.90 -13.42
C THR A 65 -7.27 8.16 -13.55
N THR A 66 -8.23 8.32 -12.65
CA THR A 66 -8.99 9.57 -12.52
C THR A 66 -8.47 10.33 -11.32
N LEU A 67 -8.08 11.58 -11.53
CA LEU A 67 -7.66 12.53 -10.49
C LEU A 67 -8.63 13.71 -10.50
N LEU A 68 -9.24 13.96 -9.35
CA LEU A 68 -9.96 15.19 -9.07
C LEU A 68 -9.18 16.00 -8.03
N LYS A 69 -9.03 17.29 -8.31
CA LYS A 69 -8.58 18.30 -7.35
C LYS A 69 -9.56 19.44 -7.33
N SER A 70 -9.77 20.02 -6.17
CA SER A 70 -10.62 21.19 -5.98
C SER A 70 -10.09 22.07 -4.85
N GLU A 71 -10.74 23.20 -4.61
CA GLU A 71 -10.43 24.12 -3.52
C GLU A 71 -10.52 23.46 -2.13
N ASN A 72 -11.31 22.39 -1.99
CA ASN A 72 -11.55 21.68 -0.74
C ASN A 72 -10.95 20.26 -0.72
N ILE A 73 -10.40 19.79 -1.83
CA ILE A 73 -9.87 18.42 -1.98
C ILE A 73 -8.49 18.48 -2.65
N ASP A 74 -7.45 18.17 -1.87
CA ASP A 74 -6.07 18.09 -2.35
C ASP A 74 -5.89 17.05 -3.45
N SER A 75 -6.49 15.87 -3.22
CA SER A 75 -6.54 14.80 -4.22
C SER A 75 -7.59 13.74 -3.90
N LEU A 76 -8.46 13.50 -4.86
CA LEU A 76 -9.32 12.32 -4.95
C LEU A 76 -8.86 11.52 -6.16
N ILE A 77 -8.39 10.29 -5.96
CA ILE A 77 -7.86 9.45 -7.04
C ILE A 77 -8.58 8.12 -7.08
N VAL A 78 -9.07 7.75 -8.27
CA VAL A 78 -9.67 6.44 -8.57
C VAL A 78 -8.87 5.79 -9.69
N ASP A 79 -8.20 4.68 -9.37
CA ASP A 79 -7.49 3.83 -10.33
C ASP A 79 -8.34 2.59 -10.62
N SER A 80 -8.62 2.30 -11.88
CA SER A 80 -9.23 1.04 -12.31
C SER A 80 -8.48 0.43 -13.50
N ASN A 81 -8.55 -0.89 -13.69
CA ASN A 81 -7.88 -1.57 -14.80
C ASN A 81 -8.74 -2.65 -15.47
N SER A 82 -8.31 -3.07 -16.67
CA SER A 82 -9.02 -4.08 -17.48
C SER A 82 -9.14 -5.44 -16.81
N ASN A 83 -8.33 -5.73 -15.80
CA ASN A 83 -8.42 -6.93 -14.97
C ASN A 83 -9.52 -6.87 -13.91
N GLY A 84 -10.31 -5.79 -13.84
CA GLY A 84 -11.37 -5.64 -12.85
C GLY A 84 -10.84 -5.27 -11.46
N ASN A 85 -9.65 -4.68 -11.38
CA ASN A 85 -9.13 -4.20 -10.11
C ASN A 85 -9.35 -2.71 -9.99
N ILE A 86 -9.65 -2.27 -8.77
CA ILE A 86 -9.85 -0.88 -8.44
C ILE A 86 -9.21 -0.55 -7.10
N ARG A 87 -8.70 0.67 -6.99
CA ARG A 87 -8.24 1.27 -5.74
C ARG A 87 -8.54 2.76 -5.80
N ALA A 88 -8.81 3.35 -4.65
CA ALA A 88 -8.96 4.79 -4.57
C ALA A 88 -8.31 5.31 -3.30
N MET A 89 -7.97 6.60 -3.33
CA MET A 89 -7.52 7.34 -2.17
C MET A 89 -8.16 8.71 -2.16
N PHE A 90 -8.20 9.28 -0.96
CA PHE A 90 -8.79 10.58 -0.71
C PHE A 90 -7.93 11.34 0.28
N SER A 91 -7.58 12.57 -0.08
CA SER A 91 -6.81 13.50 0.73
C SER A 91 -7.58 14.81 0.80
N HIS A 92 -7.81 15.29 2.02
CA HIS A 92 -8.49 16.54 2.33
C HIS A 92 -7.86 17.17 3.57
N ASP A 93 -8.13 18.45 3.78
CA ASP A 93 -8.17 19.03 5.12
C ASP A 93 -9.55 18.72 5.73
N ASP A 94 -9.60 18.36 7.02
CA ASP A 94 -10.81 17.83 7.67
C ASP A 94 -12.09 18.61 7.31
N PHE A 95 -13.11 17.91 6.80
CA PHE A 95 -14.43 18.51 6.58
C PHE A 95 -15.10 18.76 7.94
N ALA A 96 -15.09 20.01 8.41
CA ALA A 96 -15.83 20.45 9.59
C ALA A 96 -17.35 20.59 9.33
N LEU A 97 -17.95 19.60 8.66
CA LEU A 97 -19.37 19.55 8.32
C LEU A 97 -20.06 18.49 9.17
N GLU A 98 -20.89 18.94 10.12
CA GLU A 98 -21.73 18.07 10.93
C GLU A 98 -23.05 17.80 10.20
N ILE A 99 -23.32 16.52 9.92
CA ILE A 99 -24.59 16.07 9.34
C ILE A 99 -25.51 15.67 10.48
N LYS A 100 -26.57 16.46 10.70
CA LYS A 100 -27.55 16.24 11.79
C LYS A 100 -28.44 15.02 11.53
N ASP A 101 -28.82 14.80 10.27
CA ASP A 101 -29.67 13.69 9.87
C ASP A 101 -29.27 13.17 8.50
N PHE A 102 -28.82 11.91 8.43
CA PHE A 102 -28.44 11.26 7.19
C PHE A 102 -29.65 10.81 6.35
N SER A 103 -30.84 10.65 6.96
CA SER A 103 -32.03 10.16 6.26
C SER A 103 -32.64 11.20 5.30
N GLN A 104 -32.43 12.50 5.59
CA GLN A 104 -32.88 13.62 4.76
C GLN A 104 -31.74 14.20 3.90
N LEU A 105 -30.59 13.53 3.87
CA LEU A 105 -29.40 14.06 3.20
C LEU A 105 -29.56 14.06 1.68
N ASN A 106 -29.54 15.24 1.07
CA ASN A 106 -29.33 15.37 -0.36
C ASN A 106 -27.83 15.21 -0.67
N TYR A 107 -27.42 14.01 -1.09
CA TYR A 107 -26.01 13.74 -1.36
C TYR A 107 -25.45 14.57 -2.53
N LEU A 108 -26.26 14.98 -3.53
CA LEU A 108 -25.78 15.82 -4.63
C LEU A 108 -25.40 17.20 -4.12
N GLN A 109 -26.27 17.83 -3.32
CA GLN A 109 -25.97 19.12 -2.69
C GLN A 109 -24.75 19.01 -1.74
N LEU A 110 -24.63 17.90 -1.02
CA LEU A 110 -23.45 17.63 -0.20
C LEU A 110 -22.18 17.59 -1.07
N LEU A 111 -22.19 16.87 -2.19
CA LEU A 111 -21.05 16.78 -3.10
C LEU A 111 -20.69 18.17 -3.66
N GLU A 112 -21.65 18.92 -4.20
CA GLU A 112 -21.39 20.26 -4.75
C GLU A 112 -20.77 21.20 -3.71
N LYS A 113 -21.27 21.16 -2.47
CA LYS A 113 -20.74 21.98 -1.37
C LYS A 113 -19.34 21.54 -0.90
N THR A 114 -19.11 20.22 -0.79
CA THR A 114 -17.90 19.67 -0.18
C THR A 114 -16.76 19.55 -1.17
N VAL A 115 -17.04 19.13 -2.39
CA VAL A 115 -16.07 19.07 -3.49
C VAL A 115 -15.77 20.48 -3.94
N GLY A 116 -16.78 21.33 -4.13
CA GLY A 116 -16.59 22.64 -4.76
C GLY A 116 -16.39 22.53 -6.27
N ASN A 117 -16.35 23.67 -6.94
CA ASN A 117 -16.30 23.75 -8.41
C ASN A 117 -15.02 24.43 -8.94
N LYS A 118 -14.11 24.87 -8.06
CA LYS A 118 -12.84 25.45 -8.45
C LYS A 118 -11.74 24.40 -8.44
N GLY A 119 -11.59 23.73 -9.57
CA GLY A 119 -10.56 22.72 -9.73
C GLY A 119 -10.68 22.01 -11.06
N PHE A 120 -10.16 20.80 -11.12
CA PHE A 120 -10.17 20.01 -12.35
C PHE A 120 -10.46 18.53 -12.12
N LEU A 121 -11.03 17.91 -13.16
CA LEU A 121 -11.11 16.48 -13.35
C LEU A 121 -10.13 16.10 -14.47
N LYS A 122 -9.18 15.22 -14.15
CA LYS A 122 -8.21 14.66 -15.09
C LYS A 122 -8.41 13.15 -15.18
N VAL A 123 -8.49 12.63 -16.39
CA VAL A 123 -8.60 11.19 -16.65
C VAL A 123 -7.45 10.78 -17.55
N VAL A 124 -6.67 9.79 -17.13
CA VAL A 124 -5.51 9.28 -17.85
C VAL A 124 -5.66 7.77 -18.04
N SER A 125 -5.68 7.32 -19.28
CA SER A 125 -5.67 5.92 -19.67
C SER A 125 -4.29 5.51 -20.17
N GLN A 126 -3.83 4.34 -19.75
CA GLN A 126 -2.56 3.77 -20.12
C GLN A 126 -2.78 2.65 -21.14
N ILE A 127 -2.21 2.81 -22.33
CA ILE A 127 -2.28 1.86 -23.45
C ILE A 127 -0.85 1.61 -23.91
N ASN A 128 -0.39 0.35 -23.89
CA ASN A 128 0.98 -0.03 -24.30
C ASN A 128 2.06 0.86 -23.67
N GLU A 129 1.98 1.09 -22.36
CA GLU A 129 2.89 1.95 -21.58
C GLU A 129 2.89 3.44 -21.92
N GLN A 130 2.08 3.88 -22.89
CA GLN A 130 1.84 5.29 -23.18
C GLN A 130 0.58 5.78 -22.46
N ASN A 131 0.62 7.04 -22.02
CA ASN A 131 -0.47 7.69 -21.31
C ASN A 131 -1.22 8.63 -22.26
N TYR A 132 -2.52 8.44 -22.34
CA TYR A 132 -3.46 9.30 -23.08
C TYR A 132 -4.49 9.83 -22.09
N GLY A 133 -4.98 11.05 -22.29
CA GLY A 133 -5.99 11.58 -21.39
C GLY A 133 -6.30 13.04 -21.59
N GLY A 134 -7.38 13.46 -20.95
CA GLY A 134 -7.83 14.85 -20.93
C GLY A 134 -7.91 15.41 -19.52
N GLN A 135 -8.05 16.72 -19.45
CA GLN A 135 -8.35 17.45 -18.22
C GLN A 135 -9.40 18.51 -18.54
N VAL A 136 -10.42 18.60 -17.68
CA VAL A 136 -11.46 19.63 -17.74
C VAL A 136 -11.59 20.32 -16.40
N ASN A 137 -12.02 21.57 -16.40
CA ASN A 137 -12.40 22.27 -15.17
C ASN A 137 -13.68 21.65 -14.60
N LEU A 138 -13.78 21.61 -13.27
CA LEU A 138 -15.01 21.20 -12.60
C LEU A 138 -16.14 22.18 -12.94
N GLN A 139 -17.34 21.65 -13.12
CA GLN A 139 -18.54 22.42 -13.43
C GLN A 139 -19.33 22.71 -12.15
N LYS A 140 -19.62 21.65 -11.40
CA LYS A 140 -20.43 21.73 -10.17
C LYS A 140 -19.78 21.04 -8.98
N GLY A 141 -18.85 20.10 -9.21
CA GLY A 141 -18.27 19.29 -8.13
C GLY A 141 -19.17 18.12 -7.71
N ASN A 142 -20.28 17.86 -8.40
CA ASN A 142 -21.14 16.71 -8.10
C ASN A 142 -20.65 15.39 -8.71
N LEU A 143 -19.48 15.39 -9.39
CA LEU A 143 -18.84 14.26 -10.06
C LEU A 143 -19.58 13.76 -11.31
N ILE A 144 -20.90 13.93 -11.36
CA ILE A 144 -21.82 13.50 -12.42
C ILE A 144 -21.72 14.43 -13.63
N SER A 145 -22.05 15.72 -13.43
CA SER A 145 -21.96 16.72 -14.49
C SER A 145 -20.51 16.96 -14.90
N ASP A 146 -19.58 16.82 -13.95
CA ASP A 146 -18.15 16.94 -14.23
C ASP A 146 -17.66 15.81 -15.16
N LEU A 147 -18.13 14.58 -14.95
CA LEU A 147 -17.81 13.46 -15.85
C LEU A 147 -18.51 13.57 -17.21
N ALA A 148 -19.79 13.95 -17.23
CA ALA A 148 -20.51 14.16 -18.47
C ALA A 148 -19.84 15.25 -19.34
N PHE A 149 -19.40 16.33 -18.70
CA PHE A 149 -18.64 17.40 -19.35
C PHE A 149 -17.26 16.92 -19.85
N TYR A 150 -16.55 16.10 -19.07
CA TYR A 150 -15.31 15.46 -19.51
C TYR A 150 -15.53 14.63 -20.79
N PHE A 151 -16.55 13.77 -20.82
CA PHE A 151 -16.84 12.95 -22.00
C PHE A 151 -17.16 13.80 -23.22
N ASN A 152 -17.95 14.87 -23.04
CA ASN A 152 -18.33 15.74 -24.14
C ASN A 152 -17.10 16.47 -24.74
N LEU A 153 -16.22 17.04 -23.89
CA LEU A 153 -15.09 17.82 -24.38
C LEU A 153 -13.86 16.99 -24.77
N SER A 154 -13.48 16.01 -23.94
CA SER A 154 -12.23 15.27 -24.09
C SER A 154 -12.39 14.00 -24.93
N GLU A 155 -13.55 13.35 -24.86
CA GLU A 155 -13.82 12.11 -25.62
C GLU A 155 -14.76 12.34 -26.81
N GLN A 156 -15.34 13.54 -26.96
CA GLN A 156 -16.30 13.90 -28.01
C GLN A 156 -17.53 12.97 -28.05
N VAL A 157 -17.98 12.52 -26.87
CA VAL A 157 -19.15 11.65 -26.71
C VAL A 157 -20.14 12.30 -25.77
N ALA A 158 -21.31 12.66 -26.30
CA ALA A 158 -22.45 13.11 -25.50
C ALA A 158 -22.84 11.99 -24.51
N SER A 159 -22.79 12.32 -23.22
CA SER A 159 -22.95 11.33 -22.16
C SER A 159 -23.85 11.85 -21.04
N ALA A 160 -24.67 10.96 -20.49
CA ALA A 160 -25.42 11.21 -19.27
C ALA A 160 -24.98 10.24 -18.18
N VAL A 161 -24.94 10.72 -16.94
CA VAL A 161 -24.53 9.94 -15.78
C VAL A 161 -25.62 10.04 -14.72
N LYS A 162 -26.01 8.90 -14.15
CA LYS A 162 -26.91 8.82 -13.01
C LYS A 162 -26.20 8.07 -11.89
N LEU A 163 -26.11 8.70 -10.72
CA LEU A 163 -25.60 8.08 -9.51
C LEU A 163 -26.78 7.60 -8.66
N PHE A 164 -26.66 6.40 -8.09
CA PHE A 164 -27.57 5.87 -7.09
C PHE A 164 -26.77 5.62 -5.82
N LEU A 165 -26.93 6.52 -4.86
CA LEU A 165 -26.28 6.45 -3.56
C LEU A 165 -27.34 6.28 -2.47
N GLU A 166 -27.15 5.30 -1.60
CA GLU A 166 -28.02 5.08 -0.43
C GLU A 166 -27.15 5.02 0.82
N ILE A 167 -27.55 5.76 1.84
CA ILE A 167 -26.82 5.94 3.09
C ILE A 167 -27.79 5.64 4.24
N ASP A 168 -27.36 4.83 5.20
CA ASP A 168 -28.19 4.56 6.38
C ASP A 168 -28.15 5.72 7.39
N ALA A 169 -28.99 5.65 8.43
CA ALA A 169 -29.05 6.65 9.49
C ALA A 169 -27.70 6.87 10.23
N ASN A 170 -26.76 5.93 10.14
CA ASN A 170 -25.44 6.00 10.75
C ASN A 170 -24.37 6.50 9.77
N GLY A 171 -24.74 6.95 8.57
CA GLY A 171 -23.80 7.39 7.55
C GLY A 171 -22.99 6.26 6.90
N LYS A 172 -23.47 5.01 6.94
CA LYS A 172 -22.87 3.88 6.23
C LYS A 172 -23.43 3.81 4.81
N ILE A 173 -22.55 3.52 3.85
CA ILE A 173 -22.94 3.37 2.45
C ILE A 173 -23.62 2.03 2.23
N ILE A 174 -24.91 2.06 1.93
CA ILE A 174 -25.75 0.90 1.60
C ILE A 174 -25.76 0.61 0.11
N LYS A 175 -25.70 1.64 -0.74
CA LYS A 175 -25.55 1.51 -2.20
C LYS A 175 -24.56 2.55 -2.72
N ALA A 176 -23.68 2.13 -3.62
CA ALA A 176 -22.85 2.99 -4.44
C ALA A 176 -22.87 2.46 -5.88
N GLN A 177 -23.85 2.91 -6.66
CA GLN A 177 -24.16 2.38 -7.98
C GLN A 177 -24.27 3.52 -8.99
N SER A 178 -24.13 3.22 -10.28
CA SER A 178 -24.25 4.22 -11.34
C SER A 178 -24.79 3.65 -12.64
N ALA A 179 -25.42 4.50 -13.44
CA ALA A 179 -25.74 4.25 -14.84
C ALA A 179 -25.08 5.33 -15.70
N ILE A 180 -24.31 4.92 -16.70
CA ILE A 180 -23.67 5.83 -17.66
C ILE A 180 -24.21 5.51 -19.05
N PHE A 181 -24.71 6.53 -19.73
CA PHE A 181 -25.25 6.48 -21.08
C PHE A 181 -24.30 7.23 -22.00
N GLN A 182 -23.86 6.60 -23.08
CA GLN A 182 -23.07 7.21 -24.14
C GLN A 182 -23.82 7.13 -25.45
N LEU A 183 -24.10 8.29 -26.05
CA LEU A 183 -24.80 8.39 -27.32
C LEU A 183 -23.89 7.87 -28.45
N LEU A 184 -24.43 6.98 -29.29
CA LEU A 184 -23.72 6.44 -30.45
C LEU A 184 -23.84 7.40 -31.65
N PRO A 185 -22.90 7.36 -32.62
CA PRO A 185 -22.88 8.30 -33.75
C PRO A 185 -24.16 8.31 -34.59
N ILE A 186 -24.82 7.15 -34.72
CA ILE A 186 -26.10 7.01 -35.42
C ILE A 186 -27.19 7.18 -34.38
N HIS A 187 -27.73 8.38 -34.21
CA HIS A 187 -28.85 8.68 -33.30
C HIS A 187 -29.82 9.67 -33.92
N ASN A 188 -31.02 9.77 -33.35
CA ASN A 188 -32.03 10.76 -33.72
C ASN A 188 -32.49 11.57 -32.48
N GLU A 189 -33.35 12.56 -32.69
CA GLU A 189 -33.91 13.36 -31.58
C GLU A 189 -34.81 12.55 -30.64
N GLU A 190 -35.48 11.50 -31.14
CA GLU A 190 -36.32 10.62 -30.33
C GLU A 190 -35.50 9.85 -29.28
N ASP A 191 -34.28 9.43 -29.63
CA ASP A 191 -33.35 8.78 -28.70
C ASP A 191 -33.02 9.71 -27.52
N ILE A 192 -32.70 10.97 -27.81
CA ILE A 192 -32.39 11.99 -26.79
C ILE A 192 -33.62 12.25 -25.92
N ASN A 193 -34.78 12.47 -26.54
CA ASN A 193 -36.04 12.71 -25.84
C ASN A 193 -36.45 11.53 -24.95
N TRP A 194 -36.18 10.29 -25.38
CA TRP A 194 -36.40 9.09 -24.57
C TRP A 194 -35.55 9.12 -23.29
N LEU A 195 -34.25 9.39 -23.41
CA LEU A 195 -33.36 9.41 -22.25
C LEU A 195 -33.69 10.57 -21.31
N GLU A 196 -33.99 11.76 -21.84
CA GLU A 196 -34.41 12.89 -21.02
C GLU A 196 -35.71 12.60 -20.26
N SER A 197 -36.70 12.03 -20.95
CA SER A 197 -37.99 11.67 -20.35
C SER A 197 -37.80 10.61 -19.27
N LEU A 198 -36.91 9.63 -19.48
CA LEU A 198 -36.54 8.65 -18.47
C LEU A 198 -35.92 9.34 -17.26
N LEU A 199 -34.87 10.15 -17.43
CA LEU A 199 -34.11 10.76 -16.34
C LEU A 199 -34.90 11.82 -15.54
N LYS A 200 -35.92 12.44 -16.15
CA LYS A 200 -36.83 13.41 -15.51
C LYS A 200 -37.90 12.76 -14.61
N GLN A 201 -38.05 11.43 -14.61
CA GLN A 201 -39.05 10.77 -13.77
C GLN A 201 -38.68 10.87 -12.28
N ASN A 202 -39.54 11.54 -11.49
CA ASN A 202 -39.38 11.71 -10.03
C ASN A 202 -39.25 10.37 -9.27
N SER A 203 -39.78 9.27 -9.81
CA SER A 203 -39.70 7.93 -9.22
C SER A 203 -38.26 7.37 -9.15
N LEU A 204 -37.30 7.98 -9.85
CA LEU A 204 -35.93 7.49 -9.95
C LEU A 204 -35.02 7.85 -8.77
N GLU A 205 -35.40 8.82 -7.93
CA GLU A 205 -34.52 9.30 -6.86
C GLU A 205 -34.19 8.24 -5.81
N ASN A 206 -35.13 7.32 -5.55
CA ASN A 206 -34.99 6.24 -4.57
C ASN A 206 -34.88 4.85 -5.21
N LEU A 207 -34.69 4.79 -6.53
CA LEU A 207 -34.72 3.55 -7.28
C LEU A 207 -33.31 2.95 -7.30
N GLY A 208 -33.14 1.73 -6.77
CA GLY A 208 -31.87 1.02 -6.87
C GLY A 208 -31.58 0.55 -8.30
N LEU A 209 -30.31 0.26 -8.60
CA LEU A 209 -29.86 -0.14 -9.95
C LEU A 209 -30.65 -1.33 -10.53
N GLU A 210 -31.02 -2.31 -9.69
CA GLU A 210 -31.78 -3.49 -10.13
C GLU A 210 -33.17 -3.12 -10.68
N LYS A 211 -33.89 -2.25 -9.95
CA LYS A 211 -35.20 -1.75 -10.43
C LYS A 211 -35.00 -0.87 -11.67
N PHE A 212 -33.90 -0.13 -11.74
CA PHE A 212 -33.60 0.76 -12.86
C PHE A 212 -33.27 -0.05 -14.12
N GLU A 213 -32.53 -1.15 -13.99
CA GLU A 213 -32.26 -2.10 -15.06
C GLU A 213 -33.56 -2.71 -15.59
N ASN A 214 -34.48 -3.09 -14.70
CA ASN A 214 -35.80 -3.60 -15.10
C ASN A 214 -36.65 -2.55 -15.83
N LEU A 215 -36.64 -1.30 -15.35
CA LEU A 215 -37.32 -0.18 -16.00
C LEU A 215 -36.73 0.12 -17.39
N LEU A 216 -35.41 -0.01 -17.52
CA LEU A 216 -34.71 0.19 -18.78
C LEU A 216 -35.09 -0.87 -19.81
N ASP A 217 -35.45 -2.09 -19.40
CA ASP A 217 -35.76 -3.23 -20.27
C ASP A 217 -34.71 -3.41 -21.38
N VAL A 218 -33.50 -3.78 -20.96
CA VAL A 218 -32.30 -3.83 -21.81
C VAL A 218 -31.71 -5.23 -21.88
N LYS A 219 -31.21 -5.61 -23.05
CA LYS A 219 -30.41 -6.84 -23.21
C LYS A 219 -28.97 -6.60 -22.74
N ILE A 220 -28.54 -7.36 -21.73
CA ILE A 220 -27.16 -7.33 -21.24
C ILE A 220 -26.25 -8.06 -22.24
N LEU A 221 -25.17 -7.39 -22.65
CA LEU A 221 -24.18 -7.87 -23.61
C LEU A 221 -22.97 -8.50 -22.92
N ASP A 222 -22.51 -7.88 -21.83
CA ASP A 222 -21.33 -8.31 -21.09
C ASP A 222 -21.42 -7.89 -19.62
N LYS A 223 -20.67 -8.58 -18.75
CA LYS A 223 -20.55 -8.28 -17.33
C LYS A 223 -19.10 -8.39 -16.86
N LYS A 224 -18.55 -7.29 -16.34
CA LYS A 224 -17.25 -7.24 -15.67
C LYS A 224 -17.42 -7.28 -14.16
N LEU A 225 -16.61 -8.08 -13.47
CA LEU A 225 -16.52 -8.09 -12.01
C LEU A 225 -15.40 -7.18 -11.52
N TRP A 226 -15.62 -6.53 -10.39
CA TRP A 226 -14.69 -5.59 -9.77
C TRP A 226 -14.30 -6.03 -8.36
N GLN A 227 -13.04 -5.79 -8.01
CA GLN A 227 -12.51 -6.05 -6.68
C GLN A 227 -11.50 -4.99 -6.27
N TYR A 228 -11.40 -4.75 -4.97
CA TYR A 228 -10.30 -3.95 -4.44
C TYR A 228 -8.96 -4.68 -4.63
N LYS A 229 -7.97 -4.01 -5.24
CA LYS A 229 -6.58 -4.50 -5.24
C LYS A 229 -5.58 -3.36 -5.28
N CYS A 230 -4.64 -3.37 -4.33
CA CYS A 230 -3.51 -2.45 -4.33
C CYS A 230 -2.25 -3.14 -4.88
N SER A 231 -1.53 -2.48 -5.79
CA SER A 231 -0.25 -2.95 -6.34
C SER A 231 0.99 -2.51 -5.55
N CYS A 232 0.82 -1.91 -4.36
CA CYS A 232 1.97 -1.49 -3.56
C CYS A 232 2.76 -2.71 -3.09
N SER A 233 4.08 -2.59 -3.08
CA SER A 233 4.98 -3.62 -2.59
C SER A 233 6.17 -2.96 -1.90
N LYS A 234 6.84 -3.69 -1.01
CA LYS A 234 8.06 -3.18 -0.37
C LYS A 234 9.13 -2.82 -1.42
N GLN A 235 9.20 -3.56 -2.52
CA GLN A 235 10.12 -3.29 -3.62
C GLN A 235 9.79 -1.99 -4.35
N ASN A 236 8.51 -1.70 -4.62
CA ASN A 236 8.10 -0.44 -5.25
C ASN A 236 8.37 0.75 -4.31
N THR A 237 8.01 0.59 -3.03
CA THR A 237 8.29 1.58 -1.99
C THR A 237 9.79 1.83 -1.81
N ARG A 238 10.61 0.78 -1.96
CA ARG A 238 12.07 0.89 -1.97
C ARG A 238 12.59 1.67 -3.18
N ASN A 239 12.04 1.41 -4.36
CA ASN A 239 12.43 2.14 -5.57
C ASN A 239 12.11 3.63 -5.44
N LEU A 240 10.99 3.99 -4.80
CA LEU A 240 10.67 5.39 -4.46
C LEU A 240 11.74 6.01 -3.54
N LEU A 241 12.23 5.28 -2.53
CA LEU A 241 13.31 5.79 -1.66
C LEU A 241 14.62 6.03 -2.41
N LYS A 242 14.89 5.28 -3.49
CA LYS A 242 16.08 5.51 -4.32
C LYS A 242 16.01 6.79 -5.14
N LEU A 243 14.83 7.40 -5.27
CA LEU A 243 14.66 8.71 -5.92
C LEU A 243 15.07 9.86 -4.98
N LEU A 244 15.14 9.61 -3.68
CA LEU A 244 15.69 10.57 -2.72
C LEU A 244 17.21 10.51 -2.75
N SER A 245 17.86 11.64 -2.48
CA SER A 245 19.32 11.64 -2.32
C SER A 245 19.72 10.78 -1.12
N ASN A 246 20.90 10.15 -1.20
CA ASN A 246 21.45 9.40 -0.07
C ASN A 246 21.56 10.29 1.19
N GLU A 247 21.85 11.58 1.01
CA GLU A 247 21.95 12.55 2.09
C GLU A 247 20.61 12.77 2.81
N ASP A 248 19.51 12.90 2.08
CA ASP A 248 18.17 13.08 2.66
C ASP A 248 17.74 11.85 3.45
N VAL A 249 17.98 10.67 2.87
CA VAL A 249 17.73 9.40 3.54
C VAL A 249 18.57 9.28 4.81
N GLU A 250 19.85 9.68 4.77
CA GLU A 250 20.71 9.69 5.94
C GLU A 250 20.25 10.68 7.00
N LYS A 251 19.82 11.89 6.63
CA LYS A 251 19.24 12.88 7.56
C LYS A 251 18.01 12.32 8.27
N ILE A 252 17.12 11.63 7.55
CA ILE A 252 15.95 10.96 8.15
C ILE A 252 16.42 9.86 9.10
N LEU A 253 17.36 9.01 8.68
CA LEU A 253 17.89 7.89 9.47
C LEU A 253 18.79 8.30 10.66
N GLN A 254 19.25 9.56 10.70
CA GLN A 254 19.96 10.14 11.83
C GLN A 254 18.97 10.64 12.88
N LYS A 255 17.91 11.35 12.46
CA LYS A 255 16.85 11.86 13.34
C LYS A 255 15.93 10.75 13.85
N GLN A 256 15.67 9.74 13.03
CA GLN A 256 14.78 8.62 13.31
C GLN A 256 15.52 7.31 13.03
N SER A 257 15.37 6.30 13.89
CA SER A 257 16.06 5.01 13.70
C SER A 257 15.51 4.16 12.54
N LYS A 258 14.45 4.62 11.87
CA LYS A 258 13.71 3.96 10.80
C LYS A 258 13.08 4.99 9.86
N ILE A 259 12.89 4.60 8.60
CA ILE A 259 12.01 5.28 7.66
C ILE A 259 10.68 4.54 7.62
N GLU A 260 9.59 5.28 7.72
CA GLU A 260 8.23 4.76 7.56
C GLU A 260 7.60 5.34 6.30
N LEU A 261 7.07 4.47 5.45
CA LEU A 261 6.34 4.85 4.26
C LEU A 261 4.97 4.20 4.27
N ILE A 262 3.93 5.03 4.28
CA ILE A 262 2.55 4.59 4.29
C ILE A 262 2.00 4.68 2.87
N CYS A 263 1.53 3.55 2.33
CA CYS A 263 0.85 3.57 1.03
C CYS A 263 -0.48 4.32 1.14
N GLN A 264 -0.67 5.37 0.36
CA GLN A 264 -1.87 6.19 0.45
C GLN A 264 -3.17 5.48 0.04
N TYR A 265 -3.08 4.39 -0.75
CA TYR A 265 -4.25 3.60 -1.20
C TYR A 265 -4.69 2.49 -0.23
N CYS A 266 -3.75 1.79 0.41
CA CYS A 266 -4.06 0.64 1.27
C CYS A 266 -3.70 0.85 2.74
N LYS A 267 -3.06 1.98 3.05
CA LYS A 267 -2.53 2.36 4.37
C LYS A 267 -1.56 1.34 4.99
N LYS A 268 -1.01 0.43 4.18
CA LYS A 268 0.07 -0.46 4.59
C LYS A 268 1.32 0.37 4.90
N ASN A 269 1.86 0.18 6.10
CA ASN A 269 3.11 0.79 6.53
C ASN A 269 4.29 -0.10 6.11
N TYR A 270 5.27 0.51 5.46
CA TYR A 270 6.53 -0.12 5.09
C TYR A 270 7.65 0.51 5.92
N HIS A 271 8.38 -0.34 6.63
CA HIS A 271 9.50 0.09 7.46
C HIS A 271 10.83 -0.30 6.82
N PHE A 272 11.74 0.67 6.81
CA PHE A 272 13.13 0.47 6.40
C PHE A 272 14.02 0.91 7.55
N ASN A 273 14.76 -0.02 8.14
CA ASN A 273 15.70 0.32 9.20
C ASN A 273 17.05 0.76 8.58
N LYS A 274 17.83 1.51 9.36
CA LYS A 274 19.12 2.07 8.91
C LYS A 274 20.13 1.01 8.45
N ILE A 275 20.19 -0.14 9.12
CA ILE A 275 21.17 -1.19 8.80
C ILE A 275 20.85 -1.79 7.44
N ASP A 276 19.61 -2.22 7.24
CA ASP A 276 19.15 -2.86 6.01
C ASP A 276 19.33 -1.89 4.84
N TRP A 277 18.93 -0.62 5.03
CA TRP A 277 19.10 0.40 4.01
C TRP A 277 20.57 0.56 3.61
N LYS A 278 21.48 0.68 4.57
CA LYS A 278 22.91 0.84 4.24
C LYS A 278 23.48 -0.41 3.60
N LEU A 279 23.33 -1.59 4.21
CA LEU A 279 23.89 -2.84 3.69
C LEU A 279 23.47 -3.12 2.24
N GLU A 280 22.21 -2.84 1.91
CA GLU A 280 21.70 -3.06 0.54
C GLU A 280 22.17 -2.02 -0.47
N ASN A 281 22.61 -0.83 -0.05
CA ASN A 281 23.06 0.23 -0.96
C ASN A 281 24.60 0.37 -0.99
N THR A 282 25.33 -0.25 -0.06
CA THR A 282 26.80 -0.25 -0.03
C THR A 282 27.40 -1.59 -0.48
N GLU A 283 26.58 -2.53 -1.00
CA GLU A 283 26.95 -3.93 -1.29
C GLU A 283 27.61 -4.68 -0.12
N GLN A 284 27.47 -4.14 1.09
CA GLN A 284 28.04 -4.75 2.28
C GLN A 284 27.17 -5.91 2.74
N THR A 285 27.81 -7.01 3.11
CA THR A 285 27.14 -8.25 3.48
C THR A 285 27.44 -8.64 4.92
N ILE A 286 26.50 -9.31 5.56
CA ILE A 286 26.59 -9.74 6.96
C ILE A 286 26.40 -11.25 7.07
N SER A 287 27.18 -11.86 7.95
CA SER A 287 27.01 -13.25 8.41
C SER A 287 27.15 -13.31 9.93
N CYS A 288 26.86 -14.48 10.52
CA CYS A 288 27.08 -14.70 11.94
C CYS A 288 27.59 -16.10 12.29
N VAL A 289 28.24 -16.20 13.45
CA VAL A 289 28.57 -17.47 14.11
C VAL A 289 28.08 -17.41 15.56
N GLU A 290 27.12 -18.26 15.90
CA GLU A 290 26.35 -18.18 17.14
C GLU A 290 26.62 -19.39 18.05
N SER A 291 27.25 -19.21 19.21
CA SER A 291 27.48 -20.30 20.17
C SER A 291 26.44 -20.39 21.28
N PHE A 292 25.80 -19.28 21.71
CA PHE A 292 24.83 -19.31 22.82
C PHE A 292 23.48 -18.66 22.50
N THR A 293 23.41 -17.86 21.43
CA THR A 293 22.19 -17.18 20.98
C THR A 293 21.26 -18.08 20.16
N GLY A 294 21.75 -19.26 19.72
CA GLY A 294 20.93 -20.31 19.11
C GLY A 294 20.27 -19.93 17.78
N GLY A 295 20.91 -19.07 16.98
CA GLY A 295 20.32 -18.55 15.74
C GLY A 295 19.45 -17.29 15.98
N GLY A 296 19.35 -16.80 17.21
CA GLY A 296 18.57 -15.60 17.53
C GLY A 296 19.05 -14.34 16.81
N PHE A 297 20.36 -14.20 16.57
CA PHE A 297 20.87 -13.06 15.80
C PHE A 297 20.52 -13.21 14.31
N ALA A 298 20.77 -14.38 13.71
CA ALA A 298 20.37 -14.69 12.34
C ALA A 298 18.86 -14.45 12.13
N SER A 299 18.03 -15.00 13.02
CA SER A 299 16.58 -14.82 13.05
C SER A 299 16.19 -13.34 13.08
N LYS A 300 16.88 -12.54 13.90
CA LYS A 300 16.61 -11.10 13.99
C LYS A 300 16.96 -10.37 12.70
N ILE A 301 18.07 -10.73 12.04
CA ILE A 301 18.44 -10.15 10.73
C ILE A 301 17.44 -10.55 9.65
N VAL A 302 17.10 -11.84 9.53
CA VAL A 302 16.19 -12.32 8.46
C VAL A 302 14.72 -11.97 8.69
N SER A 303 14.34 -11.55 9.90
CA SER A 303 13.01 -10.96 10.15
C SER A 303 12.76 -9.69 9.32
N THR A 304 13.85 -9.06 8.90
CA THR A 304 14.09 -8.25 7.69
C THR A 304 13.49 -8.67 6.34
N PRO A 305 12.29 -8.27 5.84
CA PRO A 305 11.94 -8.65 4.46
C PRO A 305 12.94 -8.03 3.47
N GLY A 306 13.57 -8.87 2.63
CA GLY A 306 14.66 -8.49 1.74
C GLY A 306 16.07 -8.80 2.27
N ALA A 307 16.21 -9.33 3.49
CA ALA A 307 17.50 -9.66 4.09
C ALA A 307 18.37 -10.60 3.25
N SER A 308 17.79 -11.40 2.37
CA SER A 308 18.52 -12.28 1.44
C SER A 308 19.51 -11.54 0.53
N LYS A 309 19.36 -10.23 0.33
CA LYS A 309 20.28 -9.43 -0.47
C LYS A 309 21.63 -9.19 0.21
N TYR A 310 21.67 -9.17 1.55
CA TYR A 310 22.87 -8.83 2.31
C TYR A 310 23.27 -9.86 3.37
N PHE A 311 22.34 -10.68 3.86
CA PHE A 311 22.63 -11.74 4.82
C PHE A 311 23.12 -12.99 4.10
N LYS A 312 24.41 -13.32 4.26
CA LYS A 312 25.06 -14.47 3.60
C LYS A 312 24.77 -15.80 4.28
N GLY A 313 24.41 -15.78 5.56
CA GLY A 313 24.13 -16.98 6.34
C GLY A 313 24.60 -16.87 7.78
N GLY A 314 24.23 -17.87 8.57
CA GLY A 314 24.65 -18.01 9.95
C GLY A 314 25.05 -19.45 10.25
N LEU A 315 26.07 -19.63 11.09
CA LEU A 315 26.45 -20.93 11.62
C LEU A 315 26.21 -20.96 13.13
N VAL A 316 25.39 -21.90 13.59
CA VAL A 316 25.22 -22.12 15.04
C VAL A 316 26.33 -23.06 15.52
N ALA A 317 27.46 -22.49 15.91
CA ALA A 317 28.62 -23.23 16.43
C ALA A 317 28.46 -23.53 17.93
N TYR A 318 27.40 -24.26 18.28
CA TYR A 318 27.03 -24.53 19.68
C TYR A 318 28.03 -25.46 20.38
N THR A 319 28.46 -26.52 19.71
CA THR A 319 29.38 -27.54 20.25
C THR A 319 30.84 -27.28 19.84
N ASN A 320 31.78 -27.91 20.54
CA ASN A 320 33.21 -27.81 20.20
C ASN A 320 33.53 -28.45 18.84
N GLU A 321 32.83 -29.52 18.45
CA GLU A 321 32.98 -30.16 17.14
C GLU A 321 32.70 -29.18 15.99
N ILE A 322 31.61 -28.42 16.07
CA ILE A 322 31.28 -27.42 15.03
C ILE A 322 32.29 -26.27 15.05
N LYS A 323 32.80 -25.87 16.22
CA LYS A 323 33.87 -24.86 16.32
C LYS A 323 35.17 -25.35 15.65
N ALA A 324 35.53 -26.62 15.83
CA ALA A 324 36.71 -27.22 15.20
C ALA A 324 36.61 -27.21 13.65
N LYS A 325 35.42 -27.45 13.09
CA LYS A 325 35.17 -27.32 11.62
C LYS A 325 35.39 -25.89 11.09
N LEU A 326 35.35 -24.88 11.97
CA LEU A 326 35.71 -23.49 11.66
C LEU A 326 37.16 -23.15 12.02
N ASN A 327 38.02 -24.13 12.32
CA ASN A 327 39.41 -23.94 12.74
C ASN A 327 39.53 -23.05 13.99
N ILE A 328 38.65 -23.27 14.97
CA ILE A 328 38.68 -22.58 16.27
C ILE A 328 39.30 -23.53 17.29
N ASP A 329 40.38 -23.09 17.93
CA ASP A 329 40.99 -23.80 19.05
C ASP A 329 40.12 -23.65 20.30
N THR A 330 39.66 -24.77 20.85
CA THR A 330 38.84 -24.83 22.07
C THR A 330 39.60 -25.34 23.30
N SER A 331 40.91 -25.58 23.20
CA SER A 331 41.74 -26.17 24.26
C SER A 331 41.78 -25.33 25.55
N LYS A 332 41.65 -24.00 25.42
CA LYS A 332 41.65 -23.04 26.55
C LYS A 332 40.24 -22.60 26.96
N GLY A 333 39.23 -23.39 26.63
CA GLY A 333 37.83 -23.03 26.79
C GLY A 333 37.32 -22.11 25.69
N VAL A 334 36.00 -21.90 25.65
CA VAL A 334 35.32 -21.20 24.54
C VAL A 334 34.74 -19.83 24.90
N VAL A 335 34.68 -19.49 26.19
CA VAL A 335 34.14 -18.22 26.69
C VAL A 335 35.28 -17.24 26.92
N ASN A 336 35.92 -16.81 25.83
CA ASN A 336 37.05 -15.88 25.86
C ASN A 336 37.10 -15.02 24.58
N LYS A 337 38.00 -14.04 24.60
CA LYS A 337 38.20 -13.07 23.51
C LYS A 337 38.73 -13.74 22.23
N GLU A 338 39.64 -14.69 22.39
CA GLU A 338 40.32 -15.42 21.31
C GLU A 338 39.29 -16.22 20.50
N THR A 339 38.41 -16.95 21.17
CA THR A 339 37.33 -17.71 20.55
C THR A 339 36.37 -16.80 19.80
N ALA A 340 35.93 -15.69 20.42
CA ALA A 340 35.04 -14.74 19.77
C ALA A 340 35.68 -14.15 18.49
N LEU A 341 36.95 -13.75 18.57
CA LEU A 341 37.70 -13.21 17.43
C LEU A 341 37.89 -14.24 16.31
N ALA A 342 38.28 -15.46 16.66
CA ALA A 342 38.46 -16.56 15.70
C ALA A 342 37.15 -16.90 15.00
N MET A 343 36.04 -17.02 15.74
CA MET A 343 34.70 -17.22 15.19
C MET A 343 34.31 -16.13 14.20
N ALA A 344 34.56 -14.85 14.52
CA ALA A 344 34.23 -13.74 13.62
C ALA A 344 35.13 -13.75 12.37
N LYS A 345 36.45 -13.93 12.51
CA LYS A 345 37.39 -13.95 11.37
C LYS A 345 37.14 -15.14 10.44
N ASN A 346 37.02 -16.34 10.99
CA ASN A 346 36.87 -17.56 10.21
C ASN A 346 35.44 -17.65 9.63
N GLY A 347 34.43 -17.21 10.37
CA GLY A 347 33.07 -17.07 9.84
C GLY A 347 32.98 -16.09 8.67
N LYS A 348 33.65 -14.92 8.77
CA LYS A 348 33.74 -13.95 7.67
C LYS A 348 34.30 -14.59 6.39
N LYS A 349 35.40 -15.34 6.52
CA LYS A 349 36.02 -16.06 5.40
C LYS A 349 35.09 -17.14 4.84
N PHE A 350 34.50 -17.95 5.72
CA PHE A 350 33.60 -19.04 5.34
C PHE A 350 32.39 -18.55 4.51
N PHE A 351 31.74 -17.47 4.94
CA PHE A 351 30.57 -16.92 4.25
C PHE A 351 30.91 -15.91 3.14
N ASN A 352 32.19 -15.56 2.97
CA ASN A 352 32.65 -14.48 2.11
C ASN A 352 31.82 -13.18 2.30
N SER A 353 31.73 -12.70 3.55
CA SER A 353 30.92 -11.53 3.92
C SER A 353 31.77 -10.31 4.29
N THR A 354 31.20 -9.11 4.25
CA THR A 354 31.88 -7.87 4.70
C THR A 354 32.04 -7.85 6.22
N PHE A 355 30.98 -8.22 6.92
CA PHE A 355 30.92 -8.33 8.37
C PHE A 355 30.56 -9.76 8.78
N CYS A 356 31.22 -10.27 9.82
CA CYS A 356 30.77 -11.46 10.53
C CYS A 356 30.69 -11.15 12.02
N VAL A 357 29.53 -11.46 12.61
CA VAL A 357 29.24 -11.28 14.03
C VAL A 357 29.37 -12.60 14.74
N SER A 358 30.17 -12.67 15.80
CA SER A 358 30.27 -13.87 16.63
C SER A 358 29.72 -13.66 18.02
N PHE A 359 29.22 -14.74 18.60
CA PHE A 359 28.69 -14.79 19.97
C PHE A 359 29.23 -16.02 20.69
N THR A 360 30.01 -15.81 21.75
CA THR A 360 30.37 -16.87 22.71
C THR A 360 30.16 -16.39 24.14
N GLY A 361 29.82 -17.27 25.07
CA GLY A 361 29.47 -16.86 26.42
C GLY A 361 28.61 -17.85 27.21
N SER A 362 28.51 -17.56 28.50
CA SER A 362 27.74 -18.36 29.47
C SER A 362 26.42 -17.68 29.79
N ALA A 363 25.35 -18.01 29.06
CA ALA A 363 24.03 -17.40 29.27
C ALA A 363 23.21 -18.01 30.44
N GLY A 364 23.70 -19.08 31.09
CA GLY A 364 23.00 -19.77 32.18
C GLY A 364 22.03 -20.89 31.73
N PRO A 365 21.32 -21.54 32.67
CA PRO A 365 21.20 -21.16 34.08
C PRO A 365 22.44 -21.44 34.94
N THR A 366 23.27 -22.41 34.55
CA THR A 366 24.57 -22.67 35.16
C THR A 366 25.71 -22.08 34.32
N ALA A 367 26.80 -21.67 34.98
CA ALA A 367 28.00 -21.25 34.27
C ALA A 367 28.74 -22.46 33.69
N GLN A 368 29.43 -22.26 32.57
CA GLN A 368 30.47 -23.21 32.17
C GLN A 368 31.65 -23.10 33.14
N GLU A 369 32.37 -24.20 33.31
CA GLU A 369 33.57 -24.29 34.15
C GLU A 369 34.54 -23.14 33.84
N GLY A 370 35.02 -22.45 34.88
CA GLY A 370 35.91 -21.30 34.76
C GLY A 370 35.25 -19.97 34.34
N THR A 371 33.92 -19.90 34.23
CA THR A 371 33.20 -18.69 33.77
C THR A 371 32.11 -18.25 34.76
N LYS A 372 31.52 -17.07 34.53
CA LYS A 372 30.36 -16.57 35.28
C LYS A 372 29.13 -16.52 34.38
N VAL A 373 27.95 -16.84 34.92
CA VAL A 373 26.68 -16.60 34.20
C VAL A 373 26.60 -15.11 33.86
N GLY A 374 26.34 -14.82 32.59
CA GLY A 374 26.30 -13.46 32.06
C GLY A 374 27.59 -12.97 31.43
N GLN A 375 28.71 -13.68 31.59
CA GLN A 375 29.96 -13.37 30.90
C GLN A 375 29.83 -13.78 29.43
N VAL A 376 29.87 -12.79 28.53
CA VAL A 376 29.74 -12.99 27.09
C VAL A 376 30.76 -12.16 26.33
N PHE A 377 31.21 -12.72 25.20
CA PHE A 377 32.09 -12.08 24.25
C PHE A 377 31.38 -12.00 22.90
N ILE A 378 31.34 -10.80 22.35
CA ILE A 378 30.77 -10.52 21.03
C ILE A 378 31.87 -9.94 20.18
N ALA A 379 32.07 -10.45 18.97
CA ALA A 379 33.00 -9.85 18.02
C ALA A 379 32.32 -9.49 16.71
N ILE A 380 32.82 -8.43 16.07
CA ILE A 380 32.48 -8.07 14.69
C ILE A 380 33.80 -7.85 13.96
N ASN A 381 34.10 -8.72 12.99
CA ASN A 381 35.40 -8.77 12.31
C ASN A 381 36.56 -8.85 13.31
N ASN A 382 37.31 -7.75 13.48
CA ASN A 382 38.50 -7.69 14.33
C ASN A 382 38.24 -7.04 15.70
N LYS A 383 37.04 -6.51 15.96
CA LYS A 383 36.72 -5.87 17.25
C LYS A 383 35.96 -6.83 18.13
N VAL A 384 36.37 -6.94 19.39
CA VAL A 384 35.76 -7.81 20.41
C VAL A 384 35.31 -6.95 21.60
N TRP A 385 34.16 -7.29 22.16
CA TRP A 385 33.64 -6.71 23.41
C TRP A 385 33.40 -7.83 24.41
N GLU A 386 33.96 -7.67 25.60
CA GLU A 386 33.62 -8.46 26.78
C GLU A 386 32.51 -7.74 27.55
N LEU A 387 31.48 -8.48 27.93
CA LEU A 387 30.28 -7.95 28.58
C LEU A 387 29.87 -8.87 29.72
N ASN A 388 29.40 -8.28 30.81
CA ASN A 388 28.92 -9.00 31.99
C ASN A 388 27.46 -8.60 32.25
N TYR A 389 26.53 -9.47 31.89
CA TYR A 389 25.09 -9.21 31.99
C TYR A 389 24.45 -9.89 33.20
N LYS A 390 23.60 -9.16 33.93
CA LYS A 390 22.67 -9.76 34.90
C LYS A 390 21.33 -10.11 34.23
N GLY A 391 20.73 -11.22 34.62
CA GLY A 391 19.38 -11.62 34.22
C GLY A 391 19.25 -13.10 33.85
N THR A 392 18.08 -13.48 33.37
CA THR A 392 17.80 -14.84 32.88
C THR A 392 18.52 -15.11 31.56
N ARG A 393 18.64 -16.39 31.18
CA ARG A 393 19.19 -16.82 29.88
C ARG A 393 18.59 -16.06 28.69
N LYS A 394 17.25 -15.93 28.68
CA LYS A 394 16.53 -15.19 27.63
C LYS A 394 16.92 -13.71 27.61
N GLN A 395 17.04 -13.07 28.77
CA GLN A 395 17.44 -11.67 28.88
C GLN A 395 18.90 -11.45 28.42
N ILE A 396 19.82 -12.35 28.78
CA ILE A 396 21.23 -12.28 28.38
C ILE A 396 21.37 -12.41 26.86
N ILE A 397 20.67 -13.38 26.23
CA ILE A 397 20.63 -13.54 24.77
C ILE A 397 20.11 -12.27 24.10
N GLN A 398 18.98 -11.73 24.57
CA GLN A 398 18.38 -10.55 23.96
C GLN A 398 19.27 -9.30 24.10
N LYS A 399 19.89 -9.10 25.28
CA LYS A 399 20.85 -8.01 25.52
C LYS A 399 22.04 -8.11 24.56
N SER A 400 22.57 -9.32 24.37
CA SER A 400 23.71 -9.60 23.48
C SER A 400 23.37 -9.30 22.02
N ILE A 401 22.23 -9.78 21.51
CA ILE A 401 21.76 -9.51 20.15
C ILE A 401 21.58 -7.99 19.93
N ASN A 402 20.93 -7.31 20.87
CA ASN A 402 20.70 -5.87 20.78
C ASN A 402 22.03 -5.08 20.80
N PHE A 403 22.99 -5.50 21.61
CA PHE A 403 24.32 -4.89 21.64
C PHE A 403 25.03 -5.04 20.29
N ALA A 404 25.05 -6.25 19.73
CA ALA A 404 25.67 -6.51 18.43
C ALA A 404 25.05 -5.66 17.32
N LEU A 405 23.72 -5.58 17.25
CA LEU A 405 23.00 -4.72 16.30
C LEU A 405 23.40 -3.25 16.46
N ASN A 406 23.54 -2.76 17.69
CA ASN A 406 23.95 -1.38 17.94
C ASN A 406 25.40 -1.11 17.53
N LYS A 407 26.32 -2.06 17.70
CA LYS A 407 27.70 -1.94 17.21
C LYS A 407 27.77 -1.99 15.69
N LEU A 408 27.03 -2.90 15.05
CA LEU A 408 26.91 -2.95 13.59
C LEU A 408 26.41 -1.64 13.01
N LYS A 409 25.36 -1.04 13.58
CA LYS A 409 24.85 0.28 13.15
C LYS A 409 25.93 1.36 13.10
N LYS A 410 26.89 1.32 14.03
CA LYS A 410 28.01 2.28 14.07
C LYS A 410 29.08 1.94 13.03
N MET A 411 29.35 0.66 12.81
CA MET A 411 30.36 0.19 11.86
C MET A 411 29.96 0.35 10.40
N VAL A 412 28.68 0.13 10.09
CA VAL A 412 28.12 0.35 8.73
C VAL A 412 28.10 1.84 8.36
N ASN A 413 28.35 2.76 9.32
CA ASN A 413 28.57 4.19 9.04
C ASN A 413 30.03 4.54 8.69
N PHE A 414 31.00 3.64 8.87
CA PHE A 414 32.36 3.89 8.41
C PHE A 414 32.46 3.57 6.92
N THR A 415 32.22 4.58 6.09
CA THR A 415 32.84 4.68 4.78
C THR A 415 34.29 5.10 5.04
N LEU A 416 35.27 4.29 4.61
CA LEU A 416 36.67 4.70 4.58
C LEU A 416 36.86 5.79 3.52
#